data_AF-A0A2N5J5R6-F1
#
_entry.id   AF-A0A2N5J5R6-F1
#
_cell.length_a   1.000
_cell.length_b   1.000
_cell.length_c   1.000
_cell.angle_alpha   90.00
_cell.angle_beta   90.00
_cell.angle_gamma   90.00
#
_symmetry.space_group_name_H-M   'P 1'
#
loop_
_entity.id
_entity.type
_entity.pdbx_description
1 polymer ?
#
loop_
_entity_poly.entity_id
_entity_poly.type
_entity_poly.pdbx_seq_one_letter_code
_entity_poly.pdbx_strand_id
1 'polypeptide(L)'
;MSKIPELENRIKSFFGYSSDSEPYEKWETLAEQTTHLVDEYGWNTVQQAFFRYVQTECKTSDDIARVAFAYEGLGWNKKPVPNPYEFLGYLYYKAGFQKAPYDAARALDDLCITVLPASGYPEANIYYHPYYAAEADPKMIDAVERWRQRESGKTDEDGSPTNDSKEPPENPKQQENQ
;
A
#
# COMPACT_ATOMS: atom_id res chain seq x y z
N MET A 1 13.82 12.72 23.65
CA MET A 1 12.48 12.14 23.43
C MET A 1 12.35 11.82 21.95
N SER A 2 11.88 10.62 21.59
CA SER A 2 11.63 10.29 20.19
C SER A 2 10.48 11.16 19.67
N LYS A 3 10.71 11.90 18.59
CA LYS A 3 9.67 12.72 17.94
C LYS A 3 8.74 11.88 17.04
N ILE A 4 8.96 10.57 16.94
CA ILE A 4 8.21 9.68 16.04
C ILE A 4 6.70 9.61 16.39
N PRO A 5 6.28 9.46 17.66
CA PRO A 5 4.85 9.45 17.98
C PRO A 5 4.14 10.76 17.63
N GLU A 6 4.85 11.90 17.71
CA GLU A 6 4.33 13.20 17.30
C GLU A 6 4.09 13.25 15.79
N LEU A 7 5.07 12.79 15.00
CA LEU A 7 4.95 12.65 13.54
C LEU A 7 3.76 11.75 13.17
N GLU A 8 3.64 10.59 13.79
CA GLU A 8 2.53 9.66 13.52
C GLU A 8 1.17 10.28 13.80
N ASN A 9 1.03 11.01 14.91
CA ASN A 9 -0.19 11.73 15.24
C ASN A 9 -0.50 12.83 14.22
N ARG A 10 0.50 13.59 13.75
CA ARG A 10 0.33 14.61 12.71
C ARG A 10 -0.09 14.01 11.38
N ILE A 11 0.55 12.92 10.96
CA ILE A 11 0.16 12.14 9.77
C ILE A 11 -1.29 11.67 9.90
N LYS A 12 -1.65 11.04 11.03
CA LYS A 12 -3.01 10.58 11.28
C LYS A 12 -4.04 11.71 11.29
N SER A 13 -3.67 12.88 11.79
CA SER A 13 -4.58 14.04 11.84
C SER A 13 -4.87 14.59 10.44
N PHE A 14 -3.85 14.75 9.60
CA PHE A 14 -4.04 15.25 8.23
C PHE A 14 -4.72 14.20 7.35
N PHE A 15 -4.15 13.00 7.27
CA PHE A 15 -4.69 11.95 6.41
C PHE A 15 -5.95 11.30 6.97
N GLY A 16 -6.33 11.56 8.22
CA GLY A 16 -7.61 11.15 8.79
C GLY A 16 -8.72 12.19 8.62
N TYR A 17 -8.41 13.36 8.06
CA TYR A 17 -9.39 14.42 7.81
C TYR A 17 -10.50 13.92 6.87
N SER A 18 -11.74 14.29 7.19
CA SER A 18 -12.92 14.00 6.37
C SER A 18 -13.71 15.28 6.07
N SER A 19 -13.79 15.63 4.79
CA SER A 19 -14.54 16.79 4.30
C SER A 19 -16.04 16.72 4.57
N ASP A 20 -16.57 15.51 4.78
CA ASP A 20 -18.00 15.32 5.07
C ASP A 20 -18.36 15.71 6.50
N SER A 21 -17.36 15.71 7.40
CA SER A 21 -17.58 15.92 8.84
C SER A 21 -16.84 17.12 9.41
N GLU A 22 -15.93 17.73 8.65
CA GLU A 22 -15.01 18.74 9.18
C GLU A 22 -14.91 19.95 8.25
N PRO A 23 -14.80 21.18 8.83
CA PRO A 23 -14.72 22.40 8.04
C PRO A 23 -13.43 22.46 7.21
N TYR A 24 -13.49 23.14 6.08
CA TYR A 24 -12.37 23.25 5.14
C TYR A 24 -11.18 24.01 5.74
N GLU A 25 -11.40 24.99 6.62
CA GLU A 25 -10.35 25.74 7.32
C GLU A 25 -9.45 24.83 8.18
N LYS A 26 -10.03 23.73 8.69
CA LYS A 26 -9.25 22.72 9.41
C LYS A 26 -8.31 21.99 8.45
N TRP A 27 -8.77 21.66 7.25
CA TRP A 27 -7.92 21.05 6.24
C TRP A 27 -6.76 21.97 5.84
N GLU A 28 -7.01 23.26 5.60
CA GLU A 28 -5.94 24.22 5.25
C GLU A 28 -4.87 24.28 6.35
N THR A 29 -5.30 24.37 7.60
CA THR A 29 -4.39 24.39 8.76
C THR A 29 -3.55 23.11 8.82
N LEU A 30 -4.18 21.95 8.66
CA LEU A 30 -3.48 20.67 8.68
C LEU A 30 -2.54 20.51 7.46
N ALA A 31 -2.95 20.99 6.29
CA ALA A 31 -2.14 20.96 5.07
C ALA A 31 -0.87 21.79 5.26
N GLU A 32 -0.99 23.03 5.73
CA GLU A 32 0.14 23.92 6.03
C GLU A 32 1.11 23.26 7.03
N GLN A 33 0.60 22.73 8.14
CA GLN A 33 1.41 22.00 9.12
C GLN A 33 2.09 20.75 8.55
N THR A 34 1.46 20.09 7.58
CA THR A 34 1.96 18.86 6.97
C THR A 34 3.09 19.14 5.96
N THR A 35 3.08 20.31 5.30
CA THR A 35 4.14 20.70 4.36
C THR A 35 5.52 20.74 5.00
N HIS A 36 5.61 21.12 6.29
CA HIS A 36 6.86 21.23 7.04
C HIS A 36 7.40 19.90 7.60
N LEU A 37 6.60 18.82 7.57
CA LEU A 37 7.02 17.53 8.13
C LEU A 37 8.30 17.00 7.50
N VAL A 38 8.46 17.20 6.18
CA VAL A 38 9.63 16.71 5.46
C VAL A 38 10.90 17.45 5.89
N ASP A 39 10.81 18.74 6.18
CA ASP A 39 11.94 19.55 6.67
C ASP A 39 12.30 19.18 8.12
N GLU A 40 11.29 18.91 8.94
CA GLU A 40 11.46 18.59 10.36
C GLU A 40 11.99 17.16 10.62
N TYR A 41 11.52 16.18 9.84
CA TYR A 41 11.73 14.74 10.11
C TYR A 41 12.54 14.02 9.04
N GLY A 42 12.74 14.66 7.89
CA GLY A 42 13.33 14.05 6.71
C GLY A 42 12.36 13.16 5.95
N TRP A 43 12.51 13.13 4.62
CA TRP A 43 11.57 12.47 3.72
C TRP A 43 11.32 10.99 4.04
N ASN A 44 12.39 10.20 4.24
CA ASN A 44 12.25 8.77 4.47
C ASN A 44 11.43 8.46 5.74
N THR A 45 11.63 9.23 6.81
CA THR A 45 10.89 9.08 8.07
C THR A 45 9.41 9.40 7.87
N VAL A 46 9.11 10.49 7.16
CA VAL A 46 7.74 10.91 6.83
C VAL A 46 7.04 9.87 5.96
N GLN A 47 7.71 9.38 4.91
CA GLN A 47 7.16 8.37 4.02
C GLN A 47 6.85 7.07 4.77
N GLN A 48 7.72 6.62 5.67
CA GLN A 48 7.47 5.43 6.50
C GLN A 48 6.30 5.63 7.47
N ALA A 49 6.18 6.80 8.10
CA ALA A 49 5.07 7.12 8.99
C ALA A 49 3.73 7.17 8.23
N PHE A 50 3.73 7.78 7.04
CA PHE A 50 2.59 7.73 6.13
C PHE A 50 2.22 6.30 5.76
N PHE A 51 3.20 5.49 5.33
CA PHE A 51 2.90 4.13 4.90
C PHE A 51 2.35 3.27 6.05
N ARG A 52 2.87 3.47 7.27
CA ARG A 52 2.32 2.85 8.48
C ARG A 52 0.86 3.25 8.71
N TYR A 53 0.54 4.54 8.62
CA TYR A 53 -0.83 5.03 8.73
C TYR A 53 -1.76 4.35 7.72
N VAL A 54 -1.36 4.27 6.45
CA VAL A 54 -2.14 3.57 5.42
C VAL A 54 -2.35 2.11 5.83
N GLN A 55 -1.30 1.42 6.28
CA GLN A 55 -1.40 0.02 6.66
C GLN A 55 -2.33 -0.23 7.86
N THR A 56 -2.33 0.67 8.84
CA THR A 56 -3.07 0.50 10.08
C THR A 56 -4.50 1.02 10.00
N GLU A 57 -4.75 2.12 9.29
CA GLU A 57 -6.02 2.85 9.35
C GLU A 57 -6.84 2.74 8.05
N CYS A 58 -6.21 2.59 6.87
CA CYS A 58 -6.94 2.55 5.60
C CYS A 58 -7.39 1.12 5.29
N LYS A 59 -8.71 0.88 5.22
CA LYS A 59 -9.29 -0.47 5.05
C LYS A 59 -10.10 -0.63 3.77
N THR A 60 -10.48 0.47 3.15
CA THR A 60 -11.35 0.49 1.97
C THR A 60 -10.65 1.09 0.76
N SER A 61 -11.19 0.84 -0.43
CA SER A 61 -10.76 1.53 -1.65
C SER A 61 -10.88 3.05 -1.53
N ASP A 62 -11.90 3.54 -0.83
CA ASP A 62 -12.18 4.96 -0.69
C ASP A 62 -11.14 5.64 0.21
N ASP A 63 -10.69 4.93 1.26
CA ASP A 63 -9.53 5.37 2.05
C ASP A 63 -8.29 5.51 1.17
N ILE A 64 -8.02 4.52 0.32
CA ILE A 64 -6.85 4.53 -0.57
C ILE A 64 -6.93 5.70 -1.57
N ALA A 65 -8.07 5.92 -2.19
CA ALA A 65 -8.28 7.04 -3.12
C ALA A 65 -8.01 8.39 -2.41
N ARG A 66 -8.62 8.58 -1.24
CA ARG A 66 -8.51 9.80 -0.44
C ARG A 66 -7.07 10.10 -0.03
N VAL A 67 -6.33 9.10 0.49
CA VAL A 67 -4.94 9.32 0.88
C VAL A 67 -4.00 9.52 -0.31
N ALA A 68 -4.27 8.88 -1.45
CA ALA A 68 -3.50 9.07 -2.67
C ALA A 68 -3.63 10.51 -3.20
N PHE A 69 -4.86 11.04 -3.28
CA PHE A 69 -5.08 12.44 -3.67
C PHE A 69 -4.43 13.42 -2.69
N ALA A 70 -4.55 13.19 -1.38
CA ALA A 70 -3.91 14.03 -0.38
C ALA A 70 -2.38 14.00 -0.48
N TYR A 71 -1.80 12.81 -0.74
CA TYR A 71 -0.37 12.63 -0.94
C TYR A 71 0.15 13.40 -2.16
N GLU A 72 -0.59 13.36 -3.27
CA GLU A 72 -0.29 14.18 -4.45
C GLU A 72 -0.47 15.68 -4.19
N GLY A 73 -1.52 16.08 -3.47
CA GLY A 73 -1.76 17.48 -3.10
C GLY A 73 -0.62 18.11 -2.29
N LEU A 74 0.09 17.30 -1.50
CA LEU A 74 1.31 17.71 -0.79
C LEU A 74 2.57 17.75 -1.68
N GLY A 75 2.46 17.35 -2.95
CA GLY A 75 3.58 17.20 -3.88
C GLY A 75 4.56 16.08 -3.49
N TRP A 76 4.15 15.19 -2.60
CA TRP A 76 5.00 14.11 -2.09
C TRP A 76 5.30 13.05 -3.15
N ASN A 77 4.43 12.92 -4.16
CA ASN A 77 4.62 12.06 -5.33
C ASN A 77 5.84 12.43 -6.19
N LYS A 78 6.39 13.64 -6.04
CA LYS A 78 7.60 14.09 -6.74
C LYS A 78 8.90 13.71 -6.01
N LYS A 79 8.80 13.14 -4.80
CA LYS A 79 9.95 12.73 -4.00
C LYS A 79 10.23 11.24 -4.21
N PRO A 80 11.50 10.80 -4.38
CA PRO A 80 11.82 9.39 -4.56
C PRO A 80 11.38 8.54 -3.35
N VAL A 81 10.62 7.48 -3.58
CA VAL A 81 10.15 6.56 -2.53
C VAL A 81 11.09 5.35 -2.46
N PRO A 82 11.63 4.97 -1.28
CA PRO A 82 12.36 3.72 -1.13
C PRO A 82 11.45 2.52 -1.45
N ASN A 83 11.89 1.63 -2.34
CA ASN A 83 11.12 0.47 -2.80
C ASN A 83 9.71 0.84 -3.31
N PRO A 84 9.59 1.65 -4.37
CA PRO A 84 8.32 2.25 -4.76
C PRO A 84 7.27 1.21 -5.21
N TYR A 85 7.69 0.09 -5.80
CA TYR A 85 6.77 -1.02 -6.12
C TYR A 85 6.18 -1.67 -4.86
N GLU A 86 6.92 -1.77 -3.76
CA GLU A 86 6.38 -2.32 -2.52
C GLU A 86 5.32 -1.40 -1.91
N PHE A 87 5.59 -0.10 -1.94
CA PHE A 87 4.66 0.93 -1.49
C PHE A 87 3.40 1.00 -2.35
N LEU A 88 3.54 1.18 -3.66
CA LEU A 88 2.42 1.26 -4.61
C LEU A 88 1.66 -0.06 -4.66
N GLY A 89 2.37 -1.19 -4.69
CA GLY A 89 1.77 -2.52 -4.70
C GLY A 89 0.85 -2.77 -3.49
N TYR A 90 1.17 -2.21 -2.31
CA TYR A 90 0.26 -2.26 -1.16
C TYR A 90 -1.04 -1.49 -1.41
N LEU A 91 -0.93 -0.27 -1.96
CA LEU A 91 -2.09 0.58 -2.24
C LEU A 91 -3.00 -0.07 -3.29
N TYR A 92 -2.42 -0.54 -4.40
CA TYR A 92 -3.14 -1.29 -5.42
C TYR A 92 -3.79 -2.56 -4.86
N TYR A 93 -3.07 -3.32 -4.03
CA TYR A 93 -3.62 -4.48 -3.35
C TYR A 93 -4.85 -4.12 -2.52
N LYS A 94 -4.78 -3.10 -1.66
CA LYS A 94 -5.89 -2.67 -0.81
C LYS A 94 -7.05 -2.05 -1.58
N ALA A 95 -6.79 -1.38 -2.70
CA ALA A 95 -7.82 -0.84 -3.56
C ALA A 95 -8.55 -1.90 -4.41
N GLY A 96 -8.00 -3.11 -4.53
CA GLY A 96 -8.58 -4.20 -5.33
C GLY A 96 -7.92 -4.41 -6.70
N PHE A 97 -6.83 -3.68 -7.00
CA PHE A 97 -6.04 -3.76 -8.24
C PHE A 97 -6.94 -3.69 -9.48
N GLN A 98 -6.97 -4.73 -10.32
CA GLN A 98 -7.82 -4.81 -11.52
C GLN A 98 -9.33 -4.66 -11.26
N LYS A 99 -9.79 -4.81 -10.01
CA LYS A 99 -11.19 -4.66 -9.62
C LYS A 99 -11.44 -3.39 -8.80
N ALA A 100 -10.47 -2.48 -8.74
CA ALA A 100 -10.59 -1.25 -7.99
C ALA A 100 -11.76 -0.39 -8.51
N PRO A 101 -12.55 0.24 -7.62
CA PRO A 101 -13.50 1.27 -8.02
C PRO A 101 -12.80 2.41 -8.75
N TYR A 102 -13.57 3.12 -9.59
CA TYR A 102 -13.04 4.15 -10.49
C TYR A 102 -12.16 5.19 -9.79
N ASP A 103 -12.60 5.75 -8.66
CA ASP A 103 -11.84 6.80 -7.97
C ASP A 103 -10.52 6.29 -7.40
N ALA A 104 -10.49 5.06 -6.88
CA ALA A 104 -9.28 4.43 -6.39
C ALA A 104 -8.32 4.06 -7.53
N ALA A 105 -8.84 3.51 -8.63
CA ALA A 105 -8.05 3.22 -9.82
C ALA A 105 -7.40 4.49 -10.37
N ARG A 106 -8.19 5.55 -10.58
CA ARG A 106 -7.72 6.85 -11.06
C ARG A 106 -6.65 7.45 -10.14
N ALA A 107 -6.90 7.50 -8.84
CA ALA A 107 -5.95 8.07 -7.89
C ALA A 107 -4.61 7.31 -7.88
N LEU A 108 -4.66 5.99 -8.02
CA LEU A 108 -3.47 5.15 -8.04
C LEU A 108 -2.73 5.19 -9.37
N ASP A 109 -3.42 5.35 -10.49
CA ASP A 109 -2.79 5.55 -11.80
C ASP A 109 -1.98 6.85 -11.80
N ASP A 110 -2.62 7.97 -11.40
CA ASP A 110 -1.99 9.28 -11.30
C ASP A 110 -0.77 9.26 -10.34
N LEU A 111 -0.91 8.57 -9.20
CA LEU A 111 0.18 8.41 -8.25
C LEU A 111 1.31 7.52 -8.80
N CYS A 112 0.98 6.45 -9.51
CA CYS A 112 1.96 5.50 -10.05
C CYS A 112 2.86 6.15 -11.10
N ILE A 113 2.26 6.86 -12.07
CA ILE A 113 2.97 7.54 -13.16
C ILE A 113 3.82 8.73 -12.69
N THR A 114 3.68 9.16 -11.43
CA THR A 114 4.49 10.22 -10.84
C THR A 114 5.54 9.67 -9.87
N VAL A 115 5.18 8.74 -8.99
CA VAL A 115 6.08 8.14 -7.99
C VAL A 115 7.15 7.27 -8.65
N LEU A 116 6.78 6.40 -9.60
CA LEU A 116 7.74 5.49 -10.23
C LEU A 116 8.84 6.24 -10.98
N PRO A 117 8.55 7.22 -11.87
CA PRO A 117 9.60 8.00 -12.51
C PRO A 117 10.44 8.80 -11.52
N ALA A 118 9.82 9.44 -10.52
CA ALA A 118 10.54 10.16 -9.47
C ALA A 118 11.48 9.25 -8.67
N SER A 119 11.18 7.94 -8.63
CA SER A 119 11.96 6.92 -7.91
C SER A 119 12.92 6.13 -8.81
N GLY A 120 13.14 6.58 -10.06
CA GLY A 120 14.13 6.00 -10.97
C GLY A 120 13.60 4.91 -11.91
N TYR A 121 12.28 4.81 -12.09
CA TYR A 121 11.63 3.88 -13.02
C TYR A 121 10.98 4.66 -14.18
N PRO A 122 11.77 5.11 -15.18
CA PRO A 122 11.28 5.95 -16.26
C PRO A 122 10.29 5.23 -17.19
N GLU A 123 10.21 3.90 -17.15
CA GLU A 123 9.25 3.11 -17.93
C GLU A 123 7.78 3.45 -17.62
N ALA A 124 7.51 3.98 -16.42
CA ALA A 124 6.19 4.45 -15.99
C ALA A 124 5.89 5.90 -16.40
N ASN A 125 6.84 6.59 -17.03
CA ASN A 125 6.66 7.97 -17.44
C ASN A 125 5.84 8.04 -18.73
N ILE A 126 4.60 8.51 -18.62
CA ILE A 126 3.65 8.58 -19.73
C ILE A 126 4.06 9.51 -20.88
N TYR A 127 4.99 10.46 -20.66
CA TYR A 127 5.53 11.27 -21.75
C TYR A 127 6.34 10.43 -22.74
N TYR A 128 6.98 9.35 -22.27
CA TYR A 128 7.75 8.43 -23.10
C TYR A 128 7.00 7.12 -23.39
N HIS A 129 6.12 6.72 -22.47
CA HIS A 129 5.34 5.48 -22.53
C HIS A 129 3.85 5.80 -22.32
N PRO A 130 3.17 6.40 -23.31
CA PRO A 130 1.80 6.94 -23.16
C PRO A 130 0.72 5.88 -22.87
N TYR A 131 1.06 4.60 -23.02
CA TYR A 131 0.18 3.47 -22.74
C TYR A 131 0.64 2.66 -21.51
N TYR A 132 1.46 3.25 -20.63
CA TYR A 132 1.81 2.62 -19.36
C TYR A 132 0.52 2.39 -18.55
N ALA A 133 0.38 1.18 -18.01
CA ALA A 133 -0.69 0.79 -17.11
C ALA A 133 -0.10 -0.08 -16.01
N ALA A 134 -0.38 0.26 -14.75
CA ALA A 134 0.17 -0.42 -13.60
C ALA A 134 -0.27 -1.89 -13.54
N GLU A 135 -1.48 -2.21 -14.02
CA GLU A 135 -2.02 -3.56 -14.05
C GLU A 135 -1.38 -4.47 -15.11
N ALA A 136 -0.63 -3.89 -16.05
CA ALA A 136 0.15 -4.60 -17.05
C ALA A 136 1.65 -4.64 -16.72
N ASP A 137 2.10 -3.92 -15.68
CA ASP A 137 3.49 -3.88 -15.26
C ASP A 137 3.85 -5.13 -14.44
N PRO A 138 4.76 -6.01 -14.91
CA PRO A 138 5.13 -7.22 -14.18
C PRO A 138 5.65 -6.95 -12.77
N LYS A 139 6.39 -5.85 -12.55
CA LYS A 139 6.93 -5.51 -11.22
C LYS A 139 5.82 -5.08 -10.26
N MET A 140 4.78 -4.42 -10.77
CA MET A 140 3.60 -4.05 -9.98
C MET A 140 2.75 -5.28 -9.65
N ILE A 141 2.49 -6.14 -10.64
CA ILE A 141 1.78 -7.41 -10.46
C ILE A 141 2.47 -8.23 -9.36
N ASP A 142 3.79 -8.42 -9.47
CA ASP A 142 4.57 -9.15 -8.48
C ASP A 142 4.48 -8.53 -7.07
N ALA A 143 4.46 -7.19 -6.98
CA ALA A 143 4.33 -6.50 -5.71
C ALA A 143 2.96 -6.68 -5.05
N VAL A 144 1.89 -6.60 -5.85
CA VAL A 144 0.52 -6.88 -5.38
C VAL A 144 0.40 -8.32 -4.90
N GLU A 145 0.96 -9.29 -5.64
CA GLU A 145 0.93 -10.71 -5.24
C GLU A 145 1.70 -10.99 -3.94
N ARG A 146 2.86 -10.34 -3.73
CA ARG A 146 3.58 -10.45 -2.45
C ARG A 146 2.72 -9.97 -1.28
N TRP A 147 1.93 -8.91 -1.45
CA TRP A 147 1.03 -8.42 -0.40
C TRP A 147 -0.15 -9.36 -0.16
N ARG A 148 -0.74 -9.93 -1.22
CA ARG A 148 -1.79 -10.96 -1.11
C ARG A 148 -1.31 -12.14 -0.27
N GLN A 149 -0.14 -12.68 -0.59
CA GLN A 149 0.44 -13.82 0.11
C GLN A 149 0.75 -13.53 1.59
N ARG A 150 1.23 -12.32 1.91
CA ARG A 150 1.51 -11.94 3.29
C ARG A 150 0.26 -11.82 4.15
N GLU A 151 -0.86 -11.33 3.60
CA GLU A 151 -2.11 -11.24 4.36
C GLU A 151 -2.85 -12.58 4.42
N SER A 152 -2.78 -13.40 3.37
CA SER A 152 -3.34 -14.76 3.44
C SER A 152 -2.58 -15.63 4.45
N GLY A 153 -1.24 -15.60 4.45
CA GLY A 153 -0.43 -16.36 5.40
C GLY A 153 -0.53 -15.89 6.85
N LYS A 154 -0.85 -14.62 7.10
CA LYS A 154 -1.19 -14.12 8.45
C LYS A 154 -2.50 -14.68 9.00
N THR A 155 -3.36 -15.22 8.13
CA THR A 155 -4.64 -15.82 8.55
C THR A 155 -4.45 -17.25 9.05
N ASP A 156 -3.35 -17.91 8.67
CA ASP A 156 -3.06 -19.30 9.02
C ASP A 156 -2.22 -19.46 10.31
N GLU A 157 -1.55 -18.39 10.79
CA GLU A 157 -0.69 -18.44 11.99
C GLU A 157 -1.42 -18.19 13.34
N ASP A 158 -2.72 -17.86 13.32
CA ASP A 158 -3.53 -17.63 14.56
C ASP A 158 -4.52 -18.77 14.86
N GLY A 159 -4.37 -19.93 14.20
CA GLY A 159 -5.19 -21.13 14.38
C GLY A 159 -4.34 -22.33 14.83
N SER A 160 -4.53 -22.74 16.09
CA SER A 160 -4.01 -23.95 16.78
C SER A 160 -3.38 -25.10 15.95
N PRO A 161 -2.33 -25.77 16.49
CA PRO A 161 -1.66 -26.86 15.81
C PRO A 161 -2.54 -28.11 15.76
N THR A 162 -2.88 -28.59 14.56
CA THR A 162 -3.33 -29.97 14.39
C THR A 162 -2.12 -30.83 14.07
N ASN A 163 -1.59 -31.43 15.14
CA ASN A 163 -0.83 -32.67 15.07
C ASN A 163 -1.76 -33.73 14.46
N ASP A 164 -1.44 -34.25 13.28
CA ASP A 164 -1.90 -35.58 12.87
C ASP A 164 -0.78 -36.27 12.09
N SER A 165 0.07 -36.94 12.86
CA SER A 165 0.86 -38.07 12.39
C SER A 165 -0.08 -39.11 11.78
N LYS A 166 -0.01 -39.30 10.46
CA LYS A 166 -0.48 -40.54 9.84
C LYS A 166 0.73 -41.42 9.54
N GLU A 167 0.98 -42.35 10.45
CA GLU A 167 1.69 -43.59 10.13
C GLU A 167 0.98 -44.28 8.94
N PRO A 168 1.74 -44.85 7.99
CA PRO A 168 1.16 -45.66 6.93
C PRO A 168 0.83 -47.07 7.45
N PRO A 169 -0.35 -47.63 7.15
CA PRO A 169 -0.61 -49.02 7.48
C PRO A 169 0.11 -49.94 6.49
N GLU A 170 0.90 -50.87 7.05
CA GLU A 170 1.33 -52.09 6.38
C GLU A 170 0.10 -52.87 5.88
N ASN A 171 0.17 -53.46 4.68
CA ASN A 171 -0.75 -54.55 4.34
C ASN A 171 0.01 -55.74 3.72
N PRO A 172 -0.23 -56.98 4.18
CA PRO A 172 0.52 -58.15 3.77
C PRO A 172 -0.14 -58.92 2.61
N LYS A 173 0.74 -59.59 1.86
CA LYS A 173 0.55 -60.85 1.10
C LYS A 173 -0.48 -60.87 -0.03
N GLN A 174 0.07 -60.87 -1.25
CA GLN A 174 -0.53 -61.49 -2.42
C GLN A 174 -0.69 -63.00 -2.20
N GLN A 175 -1.89 -63.54 -2.44
CA GLN A 175 -2.10 -64.96 -2.73
C GLN A 175 -3.04 -65.09 -3.94
N GLU A 176 -2.45 -65.69 -4.97
CA GLU A 176 -2.94 -66.37 -6.16
C GLU A 176 -4.45 -66.48 -6.45
N ASN A 177 -4.78 -66.25 -7.72
CA ASN A 177 -5.63 -67.17 -8.49
C ASN A 177 -5.34 -67.00 -9.99
N GLN A 178 -4.52 -67.92 -10.55
CA GLN A 178 -4.79 -68.70 -11.76
C GLN A 178 -3.66 -69.71 -12.00
#